data_AF-A0A943K807-F1
#
_entry.id   AF-A0A943K807-F1
#
_cell.length_a   1.000
_cell.length_b   1.000
_cell.length_c   1.000
_cell.angle_alpha   90.00
_cell.angle_beta   90.00
_cell.angle_gamma   90.00
#
_symmetry.space_group_name_H-M   'P 1'
#
loop_
_entity.id
_entity.type
_entity.pdbx_description
1 polymer ?
#
loop_
_entity_poly.entity_id
_entity_poly.type
_entity_poly.pdbx_seq_one_letter_code
_entity_poly.pdbx_strand_id
1 'polypeptide(L)'
;MIILGIDPGLATMGFGVVQRDERGVFTALDYGVVTTPKEENLPVRLAILERGVNAILDRYHPDEIAFEELFFTKNITTGIAVAQARGVALLACAKRCSALFEYTPMQIKQAITGYGKADKKQMQEVVTTLLRLQTVPRPDDAADALAAAMCHGFTNRFGSLFTVGNTTRTAGNNTAPTTYFRDARDIRSTKTRAEAALDKAKVRAKKDAEKEREAKIAALYAAAKKR
;
A
#
# COMPACT_ATOMS: atom_id res chain seq x y z
N MET A 1 4.63 -22.90 -6.56
CA MET A 1 4.69 -21.54 -6.03
C MET A 1 4.04 -20.59 -7.02
N ILE A 2 3.04 -19.83 -6.60
CA ILE A 2 2.35 -18.81 -7.40
C ILE A 2 2.97 -17.45 -7.07
N ILE A 3 3.47 -16.77 -8.09
CA ILE A 3 4.08 -15.44 -7.97
C ILE A 3 3.23 -14.44 -8.74
N LEU A 4 2.87 -13.34 -8.08
CA LEU A 4 2.21 -12.19 -8.72
C LEU A 4 3.24 -11.09 -8.97
N GLY A 5 3.36 -10.65 -10.22
CA GLY A 5 4.10 -9.45 -10.59
C GLY A 5 3.14 -8.26 -10.75
N ILE A 6 3.56 -7.08 -10.31
CA ILE A 6 2.84 -5.82 -10.50
C ILE A 6 3.76 -4.77 -11.13
N ASP A 7 3.29 -4.16 -12.22
CA ASP A 7 3.87 -2.97 -12.85
C ASP A 7 3.00 -1.74 -12.50
N PRO A 8 3.42 -0.87 -11.56
CA PRO A 8 2.57 0.19 -11.04
C PRO A 8 2.42 1.38 -12.00
N GLY A 9 1.16 1.68 -12.35
CA GLY A 9 0.80 2.91 -13.04
C GLY A 9 -0.57 3.44 -12.60
N LEU A 10 -0.78 4.75 -12.74
CA LEU A 10 -2.08 5.35 -12.39
C LEU A 10 -3.14 5.06 -13.45
N ALA A 11 -2.80 5.24 -14.74
CA ALA A 11 -3.72 5.00 -15.85
C ALA A 11 -3.91 3.53 -16.15
N THR A 12 -2.80 2.78 -16.11
CA THR A 12 -2.72 1.36 -16.39
C THR A 12 -1.80 0.76 -15.33
N MET A 13 -2.26 -0.26 -14.62
CA MET A 13 -1.46 -1.05 -13.70
C MET A 13 -1.39 -2.47 -14.23
N GLY A 14 -0.21 -2.90 -14.64
CA GLY A 14 0.03 -4.25 -15.15
C GLY A 14 0.03 -5.28 -14.04
N PHE A 15 -0.52 -6.46 -14.31
CA PHE A 15 -0.36 -7.62 -13.46
C PHE A 15 -0.02 -8.86 -14.28
N GLY A 16 0.77 -9.76 -13.69
CA GLY A 16 1.13 -11.04 -14.27
C GLY A 16 1.20 -12.10 -13.19
N VAL A 17 0.47 -13.20 -13.37
CA VAL A 17 0.45 -14.33 -12.43
C VAL A 17 1.15 -15.51 -13.07
N VAL A 18 2.21 -15.99 -12.44
CA VAL A 18 2.97 -17.15 -12.91
C VAL A 18 3.01 -18.23 -11.84
N GLN A 19 2.96 -19.49 -12.26
CA GLN A 19 3.28 -20.63 -11.43
C GLN A 19 4.69 -21.09 -11.74
N ARG A 20 5.50 -21.26 -10.70
CA ARG A 20 6.81 -21.92 -10.77
C ARG A 20 6.71 -23.29 -10.12
N ASP A 21 7.05 -24.33 -10.88
CA ASP A 21 7.13 -25.71 -10.39
C ASP A 21 8.46 -26.00 -9.67
N GLU A 22 8.57 -27.19 -9.10
CA GLU A 22 9.78 -27.64 -8.37
C GLU A 22 11.02 -27.76 -9.27
N ARG A 23 10.82 -27.95 -10.58
CA ARG A 23 11.89 -28.02 -11.59
C ARG A 23 12.34 -26.63 -12.04
N GLY A 24 11.65 -25.57 -11.59
CA GLY A 24 11.93 -24.18 -11.95
C GLY A 24 11.31 -23.75 -13.27
N VAL A 25 10.37 -24.52 -13.83
CA VAL A 25 9.63 -24.18 -15.04
C VAL A 25 8.49 -23.21 -14.69
N PHE A 26 8.34 -22.17 -15.51
CA PHE A 26 7.28 -21.18 -15.35
C PHE A 26 6.10 -21.49 -16.26
N THR A 27 4.88 -21.24 -15.77
CA THR A 27 3.64 -21.26 -16.54
C THR A 27 2.85 -20.00 -16.22
N ALA A 28 2.37 -19.28 -17.24
CA ALA A 28 1.48 -18.14 -17.05
C ALA A 28 0.08 -18.64 -16.65
N LEU A 29 -0.44 -18.16 -15.53
CA LEU A 29 -1.80 -18.46 -15.06
C LEU A 29 -2.80 -17.40 -15.54
N ASP A 30 -2.44 -16.12 -15.47
CA ASP A 30 -3.21 -15.00 -16.01
C ASP A 30 -2.29 -13.77 -16.13
N TYR A 31 -2.68 -12.79 -16.94
CA TYR A 31 -2.02 -11.50 -17.02
C TYR A 31 -2.97 -10.47 -17.64
N GLY A 32 -2.75 -9.21 -17.32
CA GLY A 32 -3.55 -8.13 -17.87
C GLY A 32 -3.26 -6.80 -17.21
N VAL A 33 -4.25 -5.92 -17.23
CA VAL A 33 -4.14 -4.58 -16.67
C VAL A 33 -5.39 -4.20 -15.89
N VAL A 34 -5.20 -3.43 -14.82
CA VAL A 34 -6.25 -2.63 -14.19
C VAL A 34 -6.14 -1.22 -14.74
N THR A 35 -7.16 -0.76 -15.46
CA THR A 35 -7.18 0.57 -16.07
C THR A 35 -8.08 1.53 -15.31
N THR A 36 -7.75 2.82 -15.34
CA THR A 36 -8.57 3.87 -14.74
C THR A 36 -8.92 4.95 -15.77
N PRO A 37 -10.18 5.45 -15.80
CA PRO A 37 -10.55 6.54 -16.70
C PRO A 37 -9.77 7.81 -16.36
N LYS A 38 -9.34 8.56 -17.38
CA LYS A 38 -8.56 9.80 -17.20
C LYS A 38 -9.42 10.97 -16.72
N GLU A 39 -10.73 10.88 -16.95
CA GLU A 39 -11.76 11.84 -16.58
C GLU A 39 -12.03 11.85 -15.08
N GLU A 40 -11.72 10.75 -14.40
CA GLU A 40 -11.93 10.60 -12.97
C GLU A 40 -10.85 11.30 -12.15
N ASN A 41 -11.25 11.76 -10.96
CA ASN A 41 -10.30 12.35 -10.03
C ASN A 41 -9.37 11.29 -9.41
N LEU A 42 -8.20 11.73 -8.95
CA LEU A 42 -7.16 10.87 -8.41
C LEU A 42 -7.66 9.92 -7.29
N PRO A 43 -8.36 10.36 -6.24
CA PRO A 43 -8.91 9.45 -5.22
C PRO A 43 -9.79 8.33 -5.77
N VAL A 44 -10.68 8.63 -6.73
CA VAL A 44 -11.53 7.62 -7.38
C VAL A 44 -10.69 6.62 -8.15
N ARG A 45 -9.70 7.10 -8.91
CA ARG A 45 -8.78 6.24 -9.67
C ARG A 45 -7.97 5.32 -8.75
N LEU A 46 -7.49 5.83 -7.62
CA LEU A 46 -6.81 5.03 -6.59
C LEU A 46 -7.72 3.94 -6.01
N ALA A 47 -9.01 4.24 -5.77
CA ALA A 47 -9.98 3.24 -5.30
C ALA A 47 -10.27 2.15 -6.34
N ILE A 48 -10.28 2.49 -7.64
CA ILE A 48 -10.42 1.51 -8.73
C ILE A 48 -9.21 0.57 -8.74
N LEU A 49 -7.99 1.11 -8.63
CA LEU A 49 -6.77 0.32 -8.57
C LEU A 49 -6.76 -0.62 -7.36
N GLU A 50 -7.12 -0.12 -6.17
CA GLU A 50 -7.23 -0.91 -4.94
C GLU A 50 -8.16 -2.11 -5.12
N ARG A 51 -9.35 -1.86 -5.69
CA ARG A 51 -10.35 -2.91 -5.96
C ARG A 51 -9.84 -3.94 -6.96
N GLY A 52 -9.19 -3.49 -8.04
CA GLY A 52 -8.62 -4.37 -9.05
C GLY A 52 -7.52 -5.26 -8.49
N VAL A 53 -6.60 -4.69 -7.72
CA VAL A 53 -5.53 -5.45 -7.03
C VAL A 53 -6.13 -6.46 -6.05
N ASN A 54 -7.11 -6.04 -5.24
CA ASN A 54 -7.81 -6.95 -4.33
C ASN A 54 -8.46 -8.13 -5.06
N ALA A 55 -9.13 -7.89 -6.19
CA ALA A 55 -9.75 -8.95 -6.97
C ALA A 55 -8.73 -9.97 -7.51
N ILE A 56 -7.54 -9.52 -7.90
CA ILE A 56 -6.45 -10.40 -8.33
C ILE A 56 -5.94 -11.23 -7.15
N LEU A 57 -5.71 -10.59 -6.00
CA LEU A 57 -5.23 -11.27 -4.78
C LEU A 57 -6.23 -12.32 -4.28
N ASP A 58 -7.52 -12.00 -4.29
CA ASP A 58 -8.60 -12.88 -3.85
C ASP A 58 -8.84 -14.04 -4.84
N ARG A 59 -8.49 -13.87 -6.12
CA ARG A 59 -8.63 -14.91 -7.15
C ARG A 59 -7.47 -15.90 -7.15
N TYR A 60 -6.24 -15.42 -6.97
CA TYR A 60 -5.03 -16.22 -7.19
C TYR A 60 -4.29 -16.65 -5.93
N HIS A 61 -4.52 -15.99 -4.79
CA HIS A 61 -3.84 -16.26 -3.53
C HIS A 61 -2.32 -16.46 -3.70
N PRO A 62 -1.58 -15.45 -4.22
CA PRO A 62 -0.16 -15.61 -4.52
C PRO A 62 0.66 -15.88 -3.26
N ASP A 63 1.66 -16.77 -3.38
CA ASP A 63 2.62 -17.07 -2.32
C ASP A 63 3.58 -15.88 -2.12
N GLU A 64 3.98 -15.26 -3.23
CA GLU A 64 4.95 -14.15 -3.27
C GLU A 64 4.51 -13.09 -4.28
N ILE A 65 4.86 -11.83 -4.03
CA ILE A 65 4.51 -10.71 -4.90
C ILE A 65 5.75 -9.88 -5.22
N ALA A 66 5.98 -9.62 -6.50
CA ALA A 66 7.09 -8.85 -7.03
C ALA A 66 6.61 -7.54 -7.65
N PHE A 67 7.22 -6.43 -7.25
CA PHE A 67 6.96 -5.10 -7.79
C PHE A 67 8.14 -4.60 -8.63
N GLU A 68 7.84 -3.92 -9.73
CA GLU A 68 8.83 -3.06 -10.38
C GLU A 68 9.07 -1.80 -9.53
N GLU A 69 10.34 -1.46 -9.31
CA GLU A 69 10.74 -0.24 -8.62
C GLU A 69 10.63 0.98 -9.56
N LEU A 70 10.02 2.06 -9.07
CA LEU A 70 9.84 3.29 -9.84
C LEU A 70 11.09 4.17 -9.78
N PHE A 71 11.70 4.46 -10.93
CA PHE A 71 12.75 5.48 -11.06
C PHE A 71 12.19 6.78 -11.66
N PHE A 72 12.11 7.84 -10.86
CA PHE A 72 11.75 9.18 -11.33
C PHE A 72 13.01 9.99 -11.65
N THR A 73 13.14 10.48 -12.88
CA THR A 73 14.31 11.30 -13.28
C THR A 73 13.98 12.75 -13.64
N LYS A 74 12.76 13.11 -14.10
CA LYS A 74 12.50 14.50 -14.57
C LYS A 74 11.11 15.11 -14.31
N ASN A 75 10.01 14.34 -14.25
CA ASN A 75 8.66 14.89 -14.06
C ASN A 75 8.07 14.55 -12.68
N ILE A 76 8.27 15.45 -11.71
CA ILE A 76 7.88 15.25 -10.31
C ILE A 76 6.35 15.15 -10.14
N THR A 77 5.58 15.98 -10.86
CA THR A 77 4.12 16.06 -10.70
C THR A 77 3.38 14.79 -11.14
N THR A 78 3.75 14.22 -12.29
CA THR A 78 3.21 12.93 -12.74
C THR A 78 3.74 11.77 -11.89
N GLY A 79 4.99 11.88 -11.43
CA GLY A 79 5.60 10.87 -10.57
C GLY A 79 4.90 10.69 -9.23
N ILE A 80 4.40 11.77 -8.62
CA ILE A 80 3.65 11.69 -7.36
C ILE A 80 2.38 10.84 -7.52
N ALA A 81 1.64 11.04 -8.61
CA ALA A 81 0.37 10.33 -8.83
C ALA A 81 0.60 8.83 -9.07
N VAL A 82 1.67 8.46 -9.77
CA VAL A 82 2.10 7.06 -9.94
C VAL A 82 2.60 6.47 -8.61
N ALA A 83 3.36 7.22 -7.82
CA ALA A 83 3.82 6.79 -6.51
C ALA A 83 2.64 6.50 -5.54
N GLN A 84 1.56 7.30 -5.62
CA GLN A 84 0.33 7.04 -4.87
C GLN A 84 -0.38 5.76 -5.34
N ALA A 85 -0.50 5.54 -6.65
CA ALA A 85 -1.04 4.30 -7.22
C ALA A 85 -0.25 3.08 -6.73
N ARG A 86 1.08 3.16 -6.75
CA ARG A 86 1.96 2.13 -6.17
C ARG A 86 1.73 1.93 -4.67
N GLY A 87 1.62 3.01 -3.89
CA GLY A 87 1.38 2.92 -2.45
C GLY A 87 0.07 2.19 -2.12
N VAL A 88 -0.98 2.41 -2.91
CA VAL A 88 -2.25 1.69 -2.79
C VAL A 88 -2.10 0.20 -3.12
N ALA A 89 -1.40 -0.14 -4.19
CA ALA A 89 -1.14 -1.52 -4.55
C ALA A 89 -0.31 -2.25 -3.48
N LEU A 90 0.77 -1.63 -2.98
CA LEU A 90 1.58 -2.18 -1.89
C LEU A 90 0.76 -2.42 -0.63
N LEU A 91 -0.09 -1.46 -0.24
CA LEU A 91 -0.96 -1.63 0.92
C LEU A 91 -1.95 -2.77 0.74
N ALA A 92 -2.57 -2.89 -0.44
CA ALA A 92 -3.50 -3.98 -0.75
C ALA A 92 -2.81 -5.36 -0.68
N CYS A 93 -1.61 -5.46 -1.26
CA CYS A 93 -0.80 -6.67 -1.24
C CYS A 93 -0.32 -7.04 0.16
N ALA A 94 0.22 -6.08 0.93
CA ALA A 94 0.74 -6.31 2.28
C ALA A 94 -0.33 -6.82 3.26
N LYS A 95 -1.61 -6.52 3.02
CA LYS A 95 -2.74 -7.03 3.82
C LYS A 95 -3.04 -8.52 3.58
N ARG A 96 -2.61 -9.09 2.45
CA ARG A 96 -2.95 -10.46 2.01
C ARG A 96 -1.75 -11.38 1.85
N CYS A 97 -0.56 -10.83 1.60
CA CYS A 97 0.68 -11.57 1.41
C CYS A 97 1.81 -10.88 2.20
N SER A 98 2.56 -11.65 2.97
CA SER A 98 3.70 -11.17 3.76
C SER A 98 5.03 -11.14 3.00
N ALA A 99 5.06 -11.68 1.77
CA ALA A 99 6.26 -11.85 0.97
C ALA A 99 6.22 -10.90 -0.24
N LEU A 100 6.64 -9.65 0.00
CA LEU A 100 6.74 -8.60 -1.00
C LEU A 100 8.21 -8.34 -1.35
N PHE A 101 8.48 -8.20 -2.65
CA PHE A 101 9.82 -7.97 -3.20
C PHE A 101 9.80 -6.86 -4.24
N GLU A 102 10.92 -6.16 -4.38
CA GLU A 102 11.08 -5.06 -5.33
C GLU A 102 12.32 -5.27 -6.20
N TYR A 103 12.17 -4.93 -7.48
CA TYR A 103 13.21 -5.08 -8.47
C TYR A 103 13.33 -3.83 -9.35
N THR A 104 14.56 -3.34 -9.50
CA THR A 104 14.90 -2.30 -10.46
C THR A 104 14.64 -2.80 -11.90
N PRO A 105 14.33 -1.90 -12.86
CA PRO A 105 14.19 -2.28 -14.26
C PRO A 105 15.43 -3.00 -14.81
N MET A 106 16.62 -2.63 -14.32
CA MET A 106 17.88 -3.27 -14.70
C MET A 106 17.99 -4.70 -14.16
N GLN A 107 17.55 -4.97 -12.92
CA GLN A 107 17.52 -6.32 -12.36
C GLN A 107 16.55 -7.22 -13.10
N ILE A 108 15.36 -6.71 -13.45
CA ILE A 108 14.36 -7.46 -14.24
C ILE A 108 14.98 -7.84 -15.59
N LYS A 109 15.54 -6.87 -16.32
CA LYS A 109 16.21 -7.13 -17.61
C LYS A 109 17.34 -8.14 -17.46
N GLN A 110 18.23 -7.95 -16.47
CA GLN A 110 19.37 -8.84 -16.24
C GLN A 110 18.92 -10.27 -15.92
N ALA A 111 17.88 -10.46 -15.12
CA ALA A 111 17.37 -11.77 -14.74
C ALA A 111 16.72 -12.50 -15.91
N ILE A 112 16.02 -11.77 -16.79
CA ILE A 112 15.27 -12.35 -17.90
C ILE A 112 16.16 -12.61 -19.12
N THR A 113 16.99 -11.64 -19.52
CA THR A 113 17.76 -11.72 -20.78
C THR A 113 19.23 -12.07 -20.58
N GLY A 114 19.72 -12.08 -19.34
CA GLY A 114 21.15 -12.18 -19.03
C GLY A 114 21.93 -10.88 -19.27
N TYR A 115 21.29 -9.81 -19.74
CA TYR A 115 21.91 -8.53 -20.06
C TYR A 115 21.04 -7.34 -19.62
N GLY A 116 21.48 -6.61 -18.59
CA GLY A 116 20.70 -5.53 -17.97
C GLY A 116 20.42 -4.32 -18.87
N LYS A 117 21.14 -4.18 -19.99
CA LYS A 117 20.89 -3.15 -21.01
C LYS A 117 20.07 -3.66 -22.22
N ALA A 118 19.47 -4.84 -22.11
CA ALA A 118 18.60 -5.35 -23.16
C ALA A 118 17.44 -4.38 -23.47
N ASP A 119 17.04 -4.36 -24.73
CA ASP A 119 15.89 -3.59 -25.17
C ASP A 119 14.60 -4.14 -24.55
N LYS A 120 13.61 -3.27 -24.31
CA LYS A 120 12.31 -3.64 -23.74
C LYS A 120 11.62 -4.70 -24.60
N LYS A 121 11.68 -4.55 -25.93
CA LYS A 121 11.10 -5.54 -26.86
C LYS A 121 11.75 -6.91 -26.73
N GLN A 122 13.08 -6.95 -26.62
CA GLN A 122 13.82 -8.20 -26.44
C GLN A 122 13.42 -8.90 -25.14
N MET A 123 13.27 -8.16 -24.04
CA MET A 123 12.78 -8.71 -22.77
C MET A 123 11.40 -9.37 -22.94
N GLN A 124 10.47 -8.70 -23.62
CA GLN A 124 9.12 -9.22 -23.86
C GLN A 124 9.12 -10.49 -24.72
N GLU A 125 9.98 -10.57 -25.75
CA GLU A 125 10.15 -11.78 -26.57
C GLU A 125 10.70 -12.97 -25.75
N VAL A 126 11.64 -12.70 -24.84
CA VAL A 126 12.18 -13.73 -23.93
C VAL A 126 11.11 -14.20 -22.94
N VAL A 127 10.34 -13.29 -22.34
CA VAL A 127 9.20 -13.65 -21.47
C VAL A 127 8.20 -14.54 -22.21
N THR A 128 7.83 -14.16 -23.43
CA THR A 128 6.91 -14.94 -24.30
C THR A 128 7.43 -16.36 -24.50
N THR A 129 8.72 -16.48 -24.82
CA THR A 129 9.38 -17.76 -25.07
C THR A 129 9.43 -18.64 -23.81
N LEU A 130 9.85 -18.06 -22.68
CA LEU A 130 10.00 -18.79 -21.42
C LEU A 130 8.64 -19.24 -20.85
N LEU A 131 7.59 -18.46 -21.06
CA LEU A 131 6.21 -18.80 -20.68
C LEU A 131 5.46 -19.62 -21.74
N ARG A 132 6.11 -19.92 -22.88
CA ARG A 132 5.53 -20.68 -24.00
C ARG A 132 4.23 -20.08 -24.53
N LEU A 133 4.15 -18.76 -24.55
CA LEU A 133 3.00 -18.03 -25.07
C LEU A 133 3.10 -17.95 -26.60
N GLN A 134 1.94 -17.96 -27.27
CA GLN A 134 1.88 -17.90 -28.74
C GLN A 134 2.28 -16.52 -29.29
N THR A 135 2.01 -15.47 -28.51
CA THR A 135 2.25 -14.08 -28.89
C THR A 135 2.73 -13.29 -27.69
N VAL A 136 3.42 -12.18 -27.97
CA VAL A 136 3.83 -11.22 -26.93
C VAL A 136 2.60 -10.74 -26.13
N PRO A 137 2.62 -10.82 -24.78
CA PRO A 137 1.54 -10.33 -23.94
C PRO A 137 1.27 -8.85 -24.21
N ARG A 138 -0.01 -8.49 -24.25
CA ARG A 138 -0.47 -7.10 -24.39
C ARG A 138 -1.52 -6.82 -23.33
N PRO A 139 -1.61 -5.59 -22.79
CA PRO A 139 -0.72 -4.44 -23.03
C PRO A 139 0.73 -4.64 -22.51
N ASP A 140 1.63 -3.72 -22.84
CA ASP A 140 3.05 -3.81 -22.47
C ASP A 140 3.25 -3.94 -20.96
N ASP A 141 2.44 -3.24 -20.17
CA ASP A 141 2.45 -3.28 -18.70
C ASP A 141 2.18 -4.72 -18.17
N ALA A 142 1.39 -5.52 -18.90
CA ALA A 142 1.15 -6.92 -18.54
C ALA A 142 2.39 -7.80 -18.80
N ALA A 143 3.12 -7.52 -19.89
CA ALA A 143 4.37 -8.21 -20.19
C ALA A 143 5.47 -7.85 -19.18
N ASP A 144 5.54 -6.58 -18.77
CA ASP A 144 6.47 -6.08 -17.77
C ASP A 144 6.16 -6.68 -16.39
N ALA A 145 4.88 -6.78 -16.01
CA ALA A 145 4.46 -7.46 -14.79
C ALA A 145 4.79 -8.95 -14.78
N LEU A 146 4.62 -9.67 -15.91
CA LEU A 146 5.10 -11.06 -16.04
C LEU A 146 6.62 -11.16 -15.89
N ALA A 147 7.37 -10.21 -16.46
CA ALA A 147 8.82 -10.14 -16.32
C ALA A 147 9.24 -9.95 -14.86
N ALA A 148 8.55 -9.09 -14.10
CA ALA A 148 8.80 -8.88 -12.67
C ALA A 148 8.56 -10.18 -11.86
N ALA A 149 7.45 -10.88 -12.10
CA ALA A 149 7.14 -12.15 -11.44
C ALA A 149 8.20 -13.21 -11.74
N MET A 150 8.63 -13.33 -13.00
CA MET A 150 9.68 -14.25 -13.41
C MET A 150 11.04 -13.88 -12.83
N CYS A 151 11.40 -12.59 -12.80
CA CYS A 151 12.61 -12.08 -12.17
C CYS A 151 12.70 -12.55 -10.72
N HIS A 152 11.60 -12.44 -9.97
CA HIS A 152 11.53 -12.95 -8.61
C HIS A 152 11.77 -14.46 -8.56
N GLY A 153 11.05 -15.25 -9.36
CA GLY A 153 11.21 -16.70 -9.39
C GLY A 153 12.62 -17.18 -9.80
N PHE A 154 13.36 -16.40 -10.63
CA PHE A 154 14.76 -16.68 -10.97
C PHE A 154 15.72 -16.29 -9.84
N THR A 155 15.43 -15.19 -9.14
CA THR A 155 16.29 -14.67 -8.06
C THR A 155 16.01 -15.31 -6.70
N ASN A 156 14.94 -16.09 -6.53
CA ASN A 156 14.54 -16.69 -5.24
C ASN A 156 15.57 -17.71 -4.65
N ARG A 157 16.73 -17.92 -5.29
CA ARG A 157 17.92 -18.49 -4.60
C ARG A 157 18.60 -17.50 -3.62
N PHE A 158 18.25 -16.21 -3.68
CA PHE A 158 18.82 -15.09 -2.92
C PHE A 158 17.74 -14.15 -2.32
N GLY A 159 16.52 -14.65 -2.04
CA GLY A 159 15.34 -13.84 -1.70
C GLY A 159 15.48 -12.88 -0.51
N SER A 160 16.38 -13.16 0.45
CA SER A 160 16.61 -12.28 1.61
C SER A 160 17.20 -10.90 1.27
N LEU A 161 17.81 -10.74 0.09
CA LEU A 161 18.44 -9.48 -0.33
C LEU A 161 17.46 -8.48 -0.95
N PHE A 162 16.32 -8.96 -1.47
CA PHE A 162 15.37 -8.16 -2.27
C PHE A 162 13.99 -8.02 -1.62
N THR A 163 13.85 -8.51 -0.38
CA THR A 163 12.63 -8.30 0.42
C THR A 163 12.39 -6.80 0.57
N VAL A 164 11.14 -6.35 0.52
CA VAL A 164 10.78 -4.95 0.83
C VAL A 164 11.14 -4.65 2.28
N GLY A 165 12.40 -4.27 2.48
CA GLY A 165 12.94 -3.80 3.74
C GLY A 165 12.64 -2.32 3.86
N ASN A 166 12.01 -1.94 4.98
CA ASN A 166 12.00 -0.55 5.42
C ASN A 166 13.45 -0.05 5.38
N THR A 167 13.78 0.89 4.49
CA THR A 167 15.09 1.56 4.45
C THR A 167 15.36 2.37 5.73
N THR A 168 14.46 2.33 6.72
CA THR A 168 14.72 2.65 8.11
C THR A 168 15.26 1.43 8.86
N ARG A 169 16.56 1.49 9.17
CA ARG A 169 17.36 0.91 10.28
C ARG A 169 16.67 0.13 11.43
N THR A 170 15.74 -0.76 11.15
CA THR A 170 15.10 -1.65 12.13
C THR A 170 14.93 -3.02 11.49
N ALA A 171 15.93 -3.88 11.71
CA ALA A 171 15.81 -5.31 11.45
C ALA A 171 14.79 -5.90 12.43
N GLY A 172 13.65 -6.38 11.91
CA GLY A 172 12.66 -7.10 12.72
C GLY A 172 11.34 -7.28 11.99
N ASN A 173 11.04 -8.54 11.65
CA ASN A 173 9.74 -9.13 11.28
C ASN A 173 8.79 -8.32 10.37
N ASN A 174 8.58 -8.83 9.15
CA ASN A 174 7.58 -8.38 8.16
C ASN A 174 6.11 -8.59 8.57
N THR A 175 5.83 -8.94 9.83
CA THR A 175 4.49 -8.76 10.36
C THR A 175 4.36 -7.29 10.72
N ALA A 176 3.57 -6.51 9.98
CA ALA A 176 3.12 -5.22 10.50
C ALA A 176 2.57 -5.49 11.91
N PRO A 177 3.22 -5.01 12.98
CA PRO A 177 2.67 -5.25 14.29
C PRO A 177 1.29 -4.59 14.26
N THR A 178 0.26 -5.36 14.64
CA THR A 178 -1.14 -4.91 14.76
C THR A 178 -1.30 -3.67 15.65
N THR A 179 -0.21 -3.16 16.23
CA THR A 179 -0.09 -2.01 17.11
C THR A 179 0.21 -0.67 16.41
N TYR A 180 0.40 -0.60 15.08
CA TYR A 180 0.60 0.71 14.43
C TYR A 180 -0.69 1.53 14.32
N PHE A 181 -1.83 0.86 14.17
CA PHE A 181 -3.12 1.47 14.49
C PHE A 181 -3.47 1.11 15.92
N ARG A 182 -3.22 2.05 16.85
CA ARG A 182 -4.04 2.06 18.06
C ARG A 182 -5.49 2.17 17.57
N ASP A 183 -6.27 1.16 17.92
CA ASP A 183 -7.70 0.96 17.65
C ASP A 183 -8.45 2.27 17.39
N ALA A 184 -9.45 2.31 16.49
CA ALA A 184 -10.20 3.54 16.17
C ALA A 184 -10.82 4.22 17.42
N ARG A 185 -10.94 3.48 18.52
CA ARG A 185 -11.32 3.94 19.86
C ARG A 185 -10.28 4.82 20.57
N ASP A 186 -9.03 4.84 20.12
CA ASP A 186 -7.91 5.59 20.69
C ASP A 186 -7.54 6.83 19.84
N ILE A 187 -8.31 7.11 18.77
CA ILE A 187 -8.48 8.48 18.25
C ILE A 187 -9.27 9.25 19.33
N ARG A 188 -8.63 9.50 20.47
CA ARG A 188 -9.13 10.46 21.44
C ARG A 188 -9.21 11.78 20.70
N SER A 189 -10.43 12.28 20.55
CA SER A 189 -10.73 13.63 20.09
C SER A 189 -9.65 14.56 20.62
N THR A 190 -8.81 15.10 19.73
CA THR A 190 -8.11 16.34 20.04
C THR A 190 -9.22 17.35 20.20
N LYS A 191 -9.75 17.48 21.43
CA LYS A 191 -10.76 18.50 21.74
C LYS A 191 -10.19 19.78 21.21
N THR A 192 -10.90 20.36 20.25
CA THR A 192 -10.46 21.63 19.67
C THR A 192 -10.32 22.63 20.81
N ARG A 193 -9.44 23.64 20.66
CA ARG A 193 -9.27 24.68 21.69
C ARG A 193 -10.62 25.29 22.12
N ALA A 194 -11.60 25.33 21.21
CA ALA A 194 -12.97 25.76 21.47
C ALA A 194 -13.72 24.83 22.44
N GLU A 195 -13.67 23.51 22.25
CA GLU A 195 -14.36 22.54 23.13
C GLU A 195 -13.74 22.51 24.53
N ALA A 196 -12.41 22.62 24.63
CA ALA A 196 -11.73 22.70 25.92
C ALA A 196 -12.04 24.02 26.67
N ALA A 197 -12.22 25.12 25.94
CA ALA A 197 -12.64 26.40 26.53
C ALA A 197 -14.08 26.33 27.05
N LEU A 198 -14.99 25.68 26.30
CA LEU A 198 -16.38 25.51 26.69
C LEU A 198 -16.54 24.69 27.97
N ASP A 199 -15.77 23.60 28.12
CA ASP A 199 -15.80 22.80 29.35
C ASP A 199 -15.25 23.56 30.55
N LYS A 200 -14.17 24.33 30.39
CA LYS A 200 -13.65 25.18 31.47
C LYS A 200 -14.66 26.25 31.88
N ALA A 201 -15.40 26.82 30.93
CA ALA A 201 -16.46 27.79 31.22
C ALA A 201 -17.62 27.15 32.01
N LYS A 202 -18.06 25.95 31.62
CA LYS A 202 -19.13 25.20 32.33
C LYS A 202 -18.73 24.85 33.76
N VAL A 203 -17.48 24.42 33.98
CA VAL A 203 -16.97 24.10 35.33
C VAL A 203 -16.90 25.35 36.21
N ARG A 204 -16.48 26.49 35.64
CA ARG A 204 -16.42 27.76 36.38
C ARG A 204 -17.83 28.25 36.77
N ALA A 205 -18.77 28.23 35.83
CA ALA A 205 -20.16 28.60 36.10
C ALA A 205 -20.80 27.76 37.22
N LYS A 206 -20.48 26.45 37.27
CA LYS A 206 -20.99 25.56 38.33
C LYS A 206 -20.42 25.91 39.71
N LYS A 207 -19.12 26.22 39.79
CA LYS A 207 -18.49 26.68 41.04
C LYS A 207 -19.03 28.01 41.53
N ASP A 208 -19.26 28.95 40.61
CA ASP A 208 -19.79 30.27 40.97
C ASP A 208 -21.23 30.15 41.52
N ALA A 209 -22.06 29.31 40.91
CA ALA A 209 -23.42 29.03 41.38
C ALA A 209 -23.45 28.33 42.76
N GLU A 210 -22.50 27.41 43.00
CA GLU A 210 -22.37 26.73 44.30
C GLU A 210 -21.97 27.70 45.41
N LYS A 211 -21.02 28.59 45.12
CA LYS A 211 -20.57 29.63 46.06
C LYS A 211 -21.69 30.63 46.40
N GLU A 212 -22.52 30.99 45.42
CA GLU A 212 -23.69 31.85 45.64
C GLU A 212 -24.74 31.16 46.51
N ARG A 213 -24.96 29.85 46.32
CA ARG A 213 -25.87 29.06 47.14
C ARG A 213 -25.40 28.96 48.59
N GLU A 214 -24.10 28.72 48.81
CA GLU A 214 -23.51 28.69 50.14
C GLU A 214 -23.63 30.05 50.85
N ALA A 215 -23.38 31.15 50.13
CA ALA A 215 -23.53 32.50 50.66
C ALA A 215 -24.99 32.79 51.08
N LYS A 216 -25.97 32.38 50.27
CA LYS A 216 -27.40 32.51 50.61
C LYS A 216 -27.79 31.69 51.85
N ILE A 217 -27.28 30.45 51.95
CA ILE A 217 -27.51 29.59 53.13
C ILE A 217 -26.90 30.24 54.37
N ALA A 218 -25.65 30.72 54.30
CA ALA A 218 -25.00 31.38 55.42
C ALA A 218 -25.74 32.65 55.89
N ALA A 219 -26.26 33.44 54.94
CA ALA A 219 -27.06 34.64 55.25
C ALA A 219 -28.38 34.28 55.96
N LEU A 220 -29.06 33.22 55.54
CA LEU A 220 -30.28 32.73 56.19
C LEU A 220 -30.00 32.26 57.64
N TYR A 221 -28.93 31.51 57.86
CA TYR A 221 -28.52 31.10 59.21
C TYR A 221 -28.16 32.28 60.10
N ALA A 222 -27.47 33.30 59.56
CA ALA A 222 -27.13 34.51 60.30
C ALA A 222 -28.37 35.34 60.68
N ALA A 223 -29.39 35.40 59.81
CA ALA A 223 -30.65 36.08 60.08
C ALA A 223 -31.50 35.35 61.13
N ALA A 224 -31.51 34.01 61.11
CA ALA A 224 -32.22 33.19 62.09
C ALA A 224 -31.63 33.29 63.51
N LYS A 225 -30.32 33.55 63.63
CA LYS A 225 -29.62 33.69 64.92
C LYS A 225 -29.77 35.08 65.56
N LYS A 226 -30.39 36.04 64.86
CA LYS A 226 -30.68 37.41 65.34
C LYS A 226 -32.15 37.61 65.76
N ARG A 227 -32.96 36.56 65.71
CA ARG A 227 -34.31 36.49 66.30
C ARG A 227 -34.25 35.74 67.62
#